data_AF-A0A5R2MTK7-F1
#
_entry.id   AF-A0A5R2MTK7-F1
#
_cell.length_a   1.000
_cell.length_b   1.000
_cell.length_c   1.000
_cell.angle_alpha   90.00
_cell.angle_beta   90.00
_cell.angle_gamma   90.00
#
_symmetry.space_group_name_H-M   'P 1'
#
loop_
_entity.id
_entity.type
_entity.pdbx_description
1 polymer ?
#
loop_
_entity_poly.entity_id
_entity_poly.type
_entity_poly.pdbx_seq_one_letter_code
_entity_poly.pdbx_strand_id
1 'polypeptide(L)'
;RLTGLRKLGSARPVNLLSLAGDIVPLFIMALGLTFAIYIGGIDLSAQSMANMITVVASVYLAPLGIWVAALCILAGFTLGTLSGYLTTRMYVPSFISTL
;
A
#
# COMPACT_ATOMS: atom_id res chain seq x y z
N ARG A 1 0.97 32.41 -19.56
CA ARG A 1 -0.24 31.69 -19.08
C ARG A 1 -0.81 30.71 -20.13
N LEU A 2 0.05 29.97 -20.86
CA LEU A 2 -0.34 28.97 -21.89
C LEU A 2 0.66 27.79 -21.98
N THR A 3 1.25 27.37 -20.85
CA THR A 3 2.17 26.22 -20.78
C THR A 3 1.53 24.97 -20.16
N GLY A 4 0.21 24.95 -19.99
CA GLY A 4 -0.54 23.85 -19.35
C GLY A 4 -1.08 22.78 -20.29
N LEU A 5 -1.17 23.04 -21.60
CA LEU A 5 -1.86 22.12 -22.54
C LEU A 5 -0.93 21.31 -23.45
N ARG A 6 0.39 21.54 -23.40
CA ARG A 6 1.38 20.80 -24.20
C ARG A 6 2.04 19.65 -23.43
N LYS A 7 1.61 19.40 -22.19
CA LYS A 7 1.96 18.22 -21.38
C LYS A 7 0.99 17.04 -21.57
N LEU A 8 0.13 17.06 -22.58
CA LEU A 8 -0.47 15.82 -23.10
C LEU A 8 0.55 14.98 -23.89
N GLY A 9 1.78 14.85 -23.36
CA GLY A 9 2.61 13.66 -23.56
C GLY A 9 2.07 12.47 -22.74
N SER A 10 0.75 12.40 -22.57
CA SER A 10 -0.01 11.44 -21.76
C SER A 10 0.12 10.00 -22.26
N ALA A 11 0.65 9.82 -23.46
CA ALA A 11 0.93 8.53 -24.10
C ALA A 11 2.44 8.33 -24.37
N ARG A 12 3.34 8.97 -23.59
CA ARG A 12 4.74 8.53 -23.60
C ARG A 12 4.79 7.15 -22.93
N PRO A 13 5.34 6.12 -23.59
CA PRO A 13 5.33 4.75 -23.06
C PRO A 13 5.96 4.67 -21.66
N VAL A 14 6.97 5.51 -21.38
CA VAL A 14 7.61 5.62 -20.06
C VAL A 14 6.63 6.06 -18.95
N ASN A 15 5.79 7.07 -19.18
CA ASN A 15 4.84 7.53 -18.16
C ASN A 15 3.72 6.51 -17.94
N LEU A 16 3.25 5.86 -19.00
CA LEU A 16 2.27 4.77 -18.91
C LEU A 16 2.84 3.58 -18.14
N LEU A 17 4.13 3.27 -18.32
CA LEU A 17 4.79 2.17 -17.64
C LEU A 17 4.97 2.45 -16.14
N SER A 18 5.33 3.69 -15.76
CA SER A 18 5.36 4.10 -14.35
C SER A 18 3.97 4.05 -13.71
N LEU A 19 2.94 4.57 -14.38
CA LEU A 19 1.56 4.50 -13.88
C LEU A 19 1.06 3.06 -13.74
N ALA A 20 1.39 2.20 -14.70
CA ALA A 20 1.07 0.78 -14.61
C ALA A 20 1.78 0.14 -13.41
N GLY A 21 3.04 0.50 -13.14
CA GLY A 21 3.79 0.07 -11.96
C GLY A 21 3.13 0.43 -10.64
N ASP A 22 2.50 1.61 -10.55
CA ASP A 22 1.76 2.05 -9.36
C ASP A 22 0.37 1.39 -9.23
N ILE A 23 -0.30 1.15 -10.36
CA ILE A 23 -1.65 0.56 -10.39
C ILE A 23 -1.63 -0.94 -10.09
N VAL A 24 -0.60 -1.68 -10.52
CA VAL A 24 -0.54 -3.14 -10.35
C VAL A 24 -0.65 -3.57 -8.86
N PRO A 25 0.14 -3.02 -7.93
CA PRO A 25 0.02 -3.35 -6.50
C PRO A 25 -1.36 -2.99 -5.93
N LEU A 26 -1.91 -1.84 -6.32
CA LEU A 26 -3.25 -1.40 -5.89
C LEU A 26 -4.34 -2.35 -6.39
N PHE A 27 -4.22 -2.84 -7.62
CA PHE A 27 -5.16 -3.79 -8.19
C PHE A 27 -5.13 -5.14 -7.46
N ILE A 28 -3.93 -5.67 -7.19
CA ILE A 28 -3.76 -6.91 -6.42
C ILE A 28 -4.38 -6.77 -5.02
N MET A 29 -4.14 -5.63 -4.36
CA MET A 29 -4.70 -5.35 -3.04
C MET A 29 -6.23 -5.27 -3.07
N ALA A 30 -6.79 -4.58 -4.06
CA ALA A 30 -8.24 -4.45 -4.25
C ALA A 30 -8.92 -5.81 -4.46
N LEU A 31 -8.30 -6.72 -5.23
CA LEU A 31 -8.79 -8.08 -5.42
C LEU A 31 -8.80 -8.92 -4.11
N GLY A 32 -7.81 -8.71 -3.23
CA GLY A 32 -7.81 -9.36 -1.91
C GLY A 32 -8.92 -8.82 -1.01
N LEU A 33 -9.12 -7.50 -1.03
CA LEU A 33 -10.16 -6.82 -0.26
C LEU A 33 -11.57 -7.19 -0.72
N THR A 34 -11.82 -7.38 -2.02
CA THR A 34 -13.14 -7.81 -2.50
C THR A 34 -13.53 -9.20 -2.00
N PHE A 35 -12.57 -10.14 -1.88
CA PHE A 35 -12.82 -11.42 -1.23
C PHE A 35 -13.13 -11.26 0.26
N ALA A 36 -12.39 -10.40 0.98
CA ALA A 36 -12.66 -10.13 2.39
C ALA A 36 -14.06 -9.51 2.62
N ILE A 37 -14.48 -8.59 1.75
CA ILE A 37 -15.83 -8.00 1.77
C ILE A 37 -16.90 -9.06 1.51
N TYR A 38 -16.65 -10.01 0.60
CA TYR A 38 -17.58 -11.11 0.33
C TYR A 38 -17.83 -12.02 1.54
N ILE A 39 -16.84 -12.15 2.43
CA ILE A 39 -16.92 -12.91 3.67
C ILE A 39 -17.56 -12.07 4.81
N GLY A 40 -17.83 -10.79 4.57
CA GLY A 40 -18.49 -9.86 5.50
C GLY A 40 -17.55 -8.93 6.25
N GLY A 41 -16.26 -8.87 5.89
CA GLY A 41 -15.27 -7.99 6.51
C GLY A 41 -14.90 -6.79 5.63
N ILE A 42 -14.91 -5.57 6.19
CA ILE A 42 -14.40 -4.37 5.51
C ILE A 42 -13.03 -4.02 6.11
N ASP A 43 -11.95 -4.56 5.55
CA ASP A 43 -10.58 -4.39 6.07
C ASP A 43 -9.83 -3.22 5.42
N LEU A 44 -10.12 -1.98 5.84
CA LEU A 44 -9.40 -0.80 5.37
C LEU A 44 -8.01 -0.65 6.02
N SER A 45 -7.73 -1.40 7.09
CA SER A 45 -6.48 -1.30 7.85
C SER A 45 -5.27 -1.77 7.03
N ALA A 46 -5.46 -2.79 6.17
CA ALA A 46 -4.43 -3.32 5.28
C ALA A 46 -3.86 -2.25 4.31
N GLN A 47 -4.73 -1.39 3.78
CA GLN A 47 -4.33 -0.29 2.90
C GLN A 47 -3.51 0.77 3.64
N SER A 48 -3.89 1.10 4.88
CA SER A 48 -3.17 2.05 5.74
C SER A 48 -1.77 1.54 6.08
N MET A 49 -1.65 0.27 6.47
CA MET A 49 -0.36 -0.38 6.74
C MET A 49 0.55 -0.39 5.53
N ALA A 50 0.02 -0.71 4.35
CA ALA A 50 0.79 -0.69 3.11
C ALA A 50 1.38 0.70 2.83
N ASN A 51 0.58 1.75 2.99
CA ASN A 51 1.03 3.13 2.77
C ASN A 51 2.08 3.55 3.81
N MET A 52 1.92 3.14 5.07
CA MET A 52 2.91 3.37 6.12
C MET A 52 4.26 2.71 5.77
N ILE A 53 4.25 1.44 5.32
CA ILE A 53 5.47 0.73 4.91
C ILE A 53 6.12 1.42 3.70
N THR A 54 5.34 1.93 2.75
CA THR A 54 5.85 2.72 1.62
C THR A 54 6.54 4.01 2.07
N VAL A 55 5.98 4.72 3.05
CA VAL A 55 6.62 5.92 3.61
C VAL A 55 7.92 5.56 4.33
N VAL A 56 7.92 4.50 5.14
CA VAL A 56 9.14 3.98 5.80
C VAL A 56 10.18 3.61 4.74
N ALA A 57 9.79 2.87 3.70
CA ALA A 57 10.68 2.53 2.60
C ALA A 57 11.26 3.79 1.94
N SER A 58 10.43 4.79 1.62
CA SER A 58 10.84 6.03 0.96
C SER A 58 11.81 6.87 1.81
N VAL A 59 11.56 6.99 3.12
CA VAL A 59 12.42 7.75 4.04
C VAL A 59 13.76 7.06 4.26
N TYR A 60 13.78 5.73 4.43
CA TYR A 60 15.00 4.99 4.73
C TYR A 60 15.79 4.55 3.49
N LEU A 61 15.22 4.65 2.27
CA LEU A 61 15.90 4.30 1.01
C LEU A 61 17.19 5.09 0.81
N ALA A 62 17.17 6.39 1.12
CA ALA A 62 18.32 7.27 0.95
C ALA A 62 19.51 6.92 1.88
N PRO A 63 19.33 6.68 3.19
CA PRO A 63 20.44 6.34 4.09
C PRO A 63 20.93 4.88 4.06
N LEU A 64 20.06 3.90 3.75
CA LEU A 64 20.36 2.47 3.96
C LEU A 64 20.47 1.64 2.66
N GLY A 65 20.07 2.18 1.51
CA GLY A 65 20.15 1.48 0.22
C GLY A 65 19.41 0.14 0.25
N ILE A 66 20.07 -0.95 -0.17
CA ILE A 66 19.46 -2.30 -0.27
C ILE A 66 19.02 -2.86 1.09
N TRP A 67 19.62 -2.42 2.19
CA TRP A 67 19.31 -2.91 3.55
C TRP A 67 17.91 -2.50 4.02
N VAL A 68 17.29 -1.52 3.35
CA VAL A 68 15.90 -1.12 3.57
C VAL A 68 14.93 -2.23 3.27
N ALA A 69 15.24 -3.10 2.30
CA ALA A 69 14.37 -4.24 1.99
C ALA A 69 14.19 -5.16 3.20
N ALA A 70 15.28 -5.45 3.93
CA ALA A 70 15.21 -6.27 5.14
C ALA A 70 14.43 -5.56 6.27
N LEU A 71 14.62 -4.24 6.41
CA LEU A 71 13.93 -3.43 7.42
C LEU A 71 12.43 -3.33 7.12
N CYS A 72 12.04 -3.14 5.85
CA CYS A 72 10.66 -3.15 5.41
C CYS A 72 9.99 -4.51 5.58
N ILE A 73 10.71 -5.62 5.34
CA ILE A 73 10.19 -6.97 5.60
C ILE A 73 9.93 -7.16 7.10
N LEU A 74 10.88 -6.77 7.96
CA LEU A 74 10.71 -6.86 9.41
C LEU A 74 9.57 -5.96 9.93
N ALA A 75 9.51 -4.71 9.47
CA ALA A 75 8.46 -3.76 9.84
C ALA A 75 7.09 -4.23 9.33
N GLY A 76 7.00 -4.69 8.08
CA GLY A 76 5.77 -5.23 7.50
C GLY A 76 5.31 -6.52 8.19
N PHE A 77 6.24 -7.40 8.54
CA PHE A 77 5.92 -8.63 9.27
C PHE A 77 5.44 -8.35 10.69
N THR A 78 6.11 -7.46 11.43
CA THR A 78 5.71 -7.11 12.81
C THR A 78 4.36 -6.38 12.84
N LEU A 79 4.14 -5.41 11.95
CA LEU A 79 2.87 -4.68 11.86
C LEU A 79 1.74 -5.57 11.32
N GLY A 80 2.03 -6.42 10.32
CA GLY A 80 1.05 -7.34 9.75
C GLY A 80 0.64 -8.45 10.73
N THR A 81 1.59 -9.00 11.49
CA THR A 81 1.29 -9.98 12.55
C THR A 81 0.51 -9.35 13.70
N LEU A 82 0.84 -8.12 14.09
CA LEU A 82 0.09 -7.38 15.11
C LEU A 82 -1.35 -7.12 14.66
N SER A 83 -1.55 -6.59 13.46
CA SER A 83 -2.89 -6.33 12.92
C SER A 83 -3.69 -7.61 12.70
N GLY A 84 -3.06 -8.67 12.19
CA GLY A 84 -3.69 -9.99 12.07
C GLY A 84 -4.10 -10.55 13.43
N TYR A 85 -3.23 -10.45 14.44
CA TYR A 85 -3.53 -10.91 15.80
C TYR A 85 -4.69 -10.14 16.45
N LEU A 86 -4.73 -8.81 16.28
CA LEU A 86 -5.80 -7.95 16.78
C LEU A 86 -7.15 -8.29 16.13
N THR A 87 -7.17 -8.48 14.81
CA THR A 87 -8.40 -8.85 14.07
C THR A 87 -8.89 -10.24 14.46
N THR A 88 -7.98 -11.21 14.63
CA THR A 88 -8.37 -12.61 14.93
C THR A 88 -8.87 -12.77 16.37
N ARG A 89 -8.34 -12.00 17.34
CA ARG A 89 -8.64 -12.20 18.77
C ARG A 89 -9.69 -11.26 19.34
N MET A 90 -9.87 -10.06 18.79
CA MET A 90 -10.77 -9.06 19.38
C MET A 90 -12.12 -8.90 18.65
N TYR A 91 -12.37 -9.60 17.54
CA TYR A 91 -13.63 -9.49 16.78
C TYR A 91 -14.02 -8.03 16.45
N VAL A 92 -13.04 -7.12 16.44
CA VAL A 92 -13.27 -5.72 16.12
C VAL A 92 -13.16 -5.61 14.61
N PRO A 93 -14.23 -5.18 13.91
CA PRO A 93 -14.12 -4.86 12.50
C PRO A 93 -12.98 -3.84 12.33
N SER A 94 -12.03 -4.12 11.45
CA SER A 94 -10.84 -3.27 11.21
C SER A 94 -11.18 -1.82 10.86
N PHE A 95 -12.45 -1.54 10.51
CA PHE A 95 -13.01 -0.21 10.32
C PHE A 95 -12.87 0.72 11.56
N ILE A 96 -12.94 0.17 12.78
CA ILE A 96 -12.88 0.95 14.04
C ILE A 96 -11.48 0.96 14.65
N SER A 97 -10.68 -0.09 14.43
CA SER A 97 -9.42 -0.29 15.16
C SER A 97 -8.26 0.61 14.72
N THR A 98 -8.40 1.41 13.66
CA THR A 98 -7.29 2.17 13.07
C THR A 98 -7.66 3.61 12.68
N LEU A 99 -8.78 4.14 13.18
CA LEU A 99 -9.10 5.57 13.06
C LEU A 99 -8.45 6.36 14.20
#